data_AF-A0A6B3CXF7-F1
#
_entry.id   AF-A0A6B3CXF7-F1
#
_cell.length_a   1.000
_cell.length_b   1.000
_cell.length_c   1.000
_cell.angle_alpha   90.00
_cell.angle_beta   90.00
_cell.angle_gamma   90.00
#
_symmetry.space_group_name_H-M   'P 1'
#
loop_
_entity.id
_entity.type
_entity.pdbx_description
1 polymer ?
#
loop_
_entity_poly.entity_id
_entity_poly.type
_entity_poly.pdbx_seq_one_letter_code
_entity_poly.pdbx_strand_id
1 'polypeptide(L)' 'MPEDFEDIPAPGDHPIDETGVDQKDIDLVMAQVNCSREKAVRVLRESGGDLINAIMAASE' A
#
# COMPACT_ATOMS: atom_id res chain seq x y z
N MET A 1 27.45 -1.57 31.79
CA MET A 1 26.43 -0.56 31.41
C MET A 1 25.69 -1.15 30.23
N PRO A 2 24.35 -1.16 30.24
CA PRO A 2 23.54 -1.94 29.31
C PRO A 2 23.75 -1.44 27.88
N GLU A 3 24.08 -2.36 26.99
CA GLU A 3 24.05 -2.16 25.53
C GLU A 3 22.61 -2.41 25.01
N ASP A 4 21.61 -1.89 25.72
CA ASP A 4 20.24 -1.74 25.23
C ASP A 4 20.21 -0.51 24.30
N PHE A 5 20.87 -0.63 23.15
CA PHE A 5 20.58 0.24 22.03
C PHE A 5 19.25 -0.26 21.49
N GLU A 6 18.16 0.34 22.01
CA GLU A 6 16.81 0.11 21.53
C GLU A 6 16.82 0.10 20.00
N ASP A 7 16.35 -1.01 19.43
CA ASP A 7 16.01 -1.16 18.04
C ASP A 7 14.91 -0.14 17.75
N ILE A 8 15.31 1.10 17.47
CA ILE A 8 14.40 2.18 17.07
C ILE A 8 14.00 1.81 15.64
N PRO A 9 12.77 1.33 15.37
CA PRO A 9 12.33 1.16 14.01
C PRO A 9 12.40 2.53 13.33
N ALA A 10 13.16 2.60 12.23
CA ALA A 10 13.30 3.82 11.46
C ALA A 10 11.91 4.37 11.10
N PRO A 11 11.61 5.66 11.37
CA PRO A 11 10.31 6.23 11.06
C PRO A 11 10.22 6.46 9.55
N GLY A 12 9.70 5.48 8.82
CA GLY A 12 9.52 5.59 7.37
C GLY A 12 8.93 4.36 6.70
N ASP A 13 9.07 3.17 7.31
CA ASP A 13 8.45 1.95 6.81
C ASP A 13 7.23 1.63 7.68
N HIS A 14 6.15 2.40 7.51
CA HIS A 14 4.85 1.90 7.94
C HIS A 14 4.59 0.65 7.10
N PRO A 15 4.43 -0.55 7.71
CA PRO A 15 4.07 -1.73 6.96
C PRO A 15 2.70 -1.46 6.36
N ILE A 16 2.67 -1.08 5.08
CA ILE A 16 1.43 -0.94 4.35
C ILE A 16 0.84 -2.34 4.33
N ASP A 17 -0.30 -2.50 4.99
CA ASP A 17 -0.92 -3.81 5.15
C ASP A 17 -1.57 -4.21 3.82
N GLU A 18 -0.75 -4.85 2.97
CA GLU A 18 -1.14 -5.38 1.66
C GLU A 18 -1.88 -6.73 1.81
N THR A 19 -2.30 -7.12 3.02
CA THR A 19 -2.95 -8.41 3.24
C THR A 19 -4.28 -8.48 2.49
N GLY A 20 -4.35 -9.39 1.52
CA GLY A 20 -5.52 -9.57 0.66
C GLY A 20 -5.54 -8.67 -0.59
N VAL A 21 -4.44 -7.97 -0.87
CA VAL A 21 -4.27 -7.18 -2.10
C VAL A 21 -3.05 -7.72 -2.87
N ASP A 22 -3.20 -7.91 -4.17
CA ASP A 22 -2.11 -8.39 -5.02
C ASP A 22 -1.10 -7.26 -5.29
N GLN A 23 0.18 -7.54 -5.06
CA GLN A 23 1.23 -6.54 -5.26
C GLN A 23 1.34 -6.07 -6.72
N LYS A 24 0.94 -6.94 -7.66
CA LYS A 24 0.83 -6.61 -9.09
C LYS A 24 -0.25 -5.57 -9.35
N ASP A 25 -1.39 -5.68 -8.67
CA ASP A 25 -2.49 -4.75 -8.83
C ASP A 25 -2.13 -3.38 -8.27
N ILE A 26 -1.42 -3.36 -7.14
CA ILE A 26 -0.91 -2.13 -6.51
C ILE A 26 0.04 -1.40 -7.46
N ASP A 27 0.98 -2.12 -8.07
CA ASP A 27 1.93 -1.55 -9.04
C ASP A 27 1.22 -1.03 -10.30
N LEU A 28 0.23 -1.78 -10.82
CA LEU A 28 -0.61 -1.37 -11.94
C LEU A 28 -1.43 -0.11 -11.64
N VAL A 29 -2.06 -0.04 -10.48
CA VAL A 29 -2.83 1.15 -10.04
C VAL A 29 -1.91 2.35 -9.87
N MET A 30 -0.75 2.18 -9.24
CA MET A 30 0.23 3.25 -9.09
C MET A 30 0.78 3.74 -10.44
N ALA A 31 1.07 2.83 -11.37
CA ALA A 31 1.59 3.18 -12.70
C ALA A 31 0.53 3.86 -13.58
N GLN A 32 -0.73 3.44 -13.48
CA GLN A 32 -1.80 3.96 -14.33
C GLN A 32 -2.42 5.26 -13.80
N VAL A 33 -2.54 5.39 -12.47
CA VAL A 33 -3.26 6.47 -11.79
C VAL A 33 -2.32 7.44 -11.06
N ASN A 34 -1.01 7.13 -11.00
CA ASN A 34 -0.01 7.95 -10.33
C ASN A 34 -0.33 8.24 -8.85
N CYS A 35 -0.96 7.29 -8.16
CA CYS A 35 -1.32 7.42 -6.75
C CYS A 35 -0.26 6.83 -5.80
N SER A 36 -0.33 7.16 -4.52
CA SER A 36 0.55 6.56 -3.50
C SER A 36 0.20 5.10 -3.23
N ARG A 37 1.18 4.30 -2.83
CA ARG A 37 1.02 2.87 -2.49
C ARG A 37 -0.10 2.63 -1.48
N GLU A 38 -0.21 3.48 -0.46
CA GLU A 38 -1.30 3.42 0.53
C GLU A 38 -2.69 3.65 -0.11
N LYS A 39 -2.81 4.60 -1.04
CA LYS A 39 -4.08 4.86 -1.75
C LYS A 39 -4.44 3.65 -2.62
N ALA A 40 -3.47 3.10 -3.36
CA ALA A 40 -3.66 1.91 -4.20
C ALA A 40 -4.08 0.68 -3.38
N VAL A 41 -3.39 0.40 -2.26
CA VAL A 41 -3.75 -0.71 -1.37
C VAL A 41 -5.15 -0.53 -0.80
N ARG A 42 -5.47 0.69 -0.36
CA ARG A 42 -6.78 1.00 0.20
C ARG A 42 -7.91 0.80 -0.83
N VAL A 43 -7.81 1.39 -2.02
CA VAL A 43 -8.87 1.23 -3.04
C VAL A 43 -8.99 -0.20 -3.54
N LEU A 44 -7.88 -0.94 -3.66
CA LEU A 44 -7.92 -2.36 -4.03
C LEU A 44 -8.60 -3.19 -2.94
N ARG A 45 -8.32 -2.89 -1.67
CA ARG A 45 -8.93 -3.57 -0.54
C ARG A 45 -10.42 -3.25 -0.41
N GLU A 46 -10.81 -1.98 -0.59
CA GLU A 46 -12.23 -1.57 -0.61
C GLU A 46 -12.97 -2.16 -1.82
N SER A 47 -12.26 -2.37 -2.94
CA SER A 47 -12.77 -3.04 -4.14
C SER A 47 -12.70 -4.57 -4.07
N GLY A 48 -12.21 -5.16 -2.97
CA GLY A 48 -12.11 -6.62 -2.82
C GLY A 48 -11.13 -7.31 -3.77
N GLY A 49 -10.11 -6.59 -4.25
CA GLY A 49 -9.16 -7.09 -5.24
C GLY A 49 -9.56 -6.82 -6.71
N ASP A 50 -10.68 -6.14 -6.96
CA ASP A 50 -11.05 -5.74 -8.32
C ASP A 50 -10.17 -4.58 -8.82
N LEU A 51 -9.19 -4.90 -9.66
CA LEU A 51 -8.26 -3.93 -10.24
C LEU A 51 -8.97 -2.78 -10.98
N ILE A 52 -10.00 -3.05 -11.79
CA ILE A 52 -10.68 -2.01 -12.57
C ILE A 52 -11.45 -1.05 -11.67
N ASN A 53 -12.17 -1.56 -10.68
CA ASN A 53 -12.86 -0.73 -9.69
C ASN A 53 -11.86 0.10 -8.89
N ALA A 54 -10.72 -0.50 -8.50
CA ALA A 54 -9.69 0.21 -7.78
C ALA A 54 -9.02 1.31 -8.61
N ILE A 55 -8.71 1.06 -9.90
CA ILE A 55 -8.18 2.08 -10.82
C ILE A 55 -9.20 3.22 -10.98
N MET A 56 -10.48 2.88 -11.17
CA MET A 56 -11.54 3.87 -11.31
C MET A 56 -11.68 4.73 -10.05
N ALA A 57 -11.70 4.10 -8.86
CA ALA A 57 -11.79 4.77 -7.58
C ALA A 57 -10.50 5.52 -7.18
N ALA A 58 -9.33 5.08 -7.66
CA ALA A 58 -8.08 5.79 -7.43
C ALA A 58 -7.96 7.06 -8.28
N SER A 59 -8.58 7.04 -9.47
CA SER A 59 -8.54 8.11 -10.49
C SER A 59 -9.54 9.23 -10.23
N GLU A 60 -10.43 9.04 -9.26
CA GLU A 60 -11.34 10.06 -8.74
C GLU A 60 -10.79 10.68 -7.44
#